data_AF-A0A7X6AT81-F1
#
_entry.id   AF-A0A7X6AT81-F1
#
_cell.length_a   1.000
_cell.length_b   1.000
_cell.length_c   1.000
_cell.angle_alpha   90.00
_cell.angle_beta   90.00
_cell.angle_gamma   90.00
#
_symmetry.space_group_name_H-M   'P 1'
#
loop_
_entity.id
_entity.type
_entity.pdbx_description
1 polymer ?
#
loop_
_entity_poly.entity_id
_entity_poly.type
_entity_poly.pdbx_seq_one_letter_code
_entity_poly.pdbx_strand_id
1 'polypeptide(L)'
;MSRNTEWQKGMKDCRWTSEDPIGVGSTYDQTASFLGRRIVTSFEVIEHDAPRRIRIRSTASTFPLDITRTVTATTAGSRVEALVRGDPGRFAMFLRPLVQAMVARSVRGDYRRLKEMLESEGAA
;
A
#
# COMPACT_ATOMS: atom_id res chain seq x y z
N MET A 1 -9.68 4.81 3.28
CA MET A 1 -9.07 5.05 1.95
C MET A 1 -8.86 6.52 1.63
N SER A 2 -9.81 7.40 2.00
CA SER A 2 -9.81 8.84 1.71
C SER A 2 -8.49 9.57 1.99
N ARG A 3 -7.79 9.24 3.07
CA ARG A 3 -6.54 9.93 3.47
C ARG A 3 -5.27 9.35 2.85
N ASN A 4 -5.36 8.35 1.96
CA ASN A 4 -4.18 7.71 1.38
C ASN A 4 -3.29 8.71 0.60
N THR A 5 -3.88 9.76 0.03
CA THR A 5 -3.17 10.83 -0.70
C THR A 5 -2.36 11.74 0.21
N GLU A 6 -2.67 11.80 1.51
CA GLU A 6 -1.98 12.67 2.47
C GLU A 6 -0.61 12.09 2.87
N TRP A 7 -0.49 10.77 2.96
CA TRP A 7 0.72 10.13 3.47
C TRP A 7 1.52 9.33 2.42
N GLN A 8 0.86 8.75 1.40
CA GLN A 8 1.54 7.98 0.33
C GLN A 8 1.99 8.91 -0.79
N LYS A 9 3.31 9.10 -0.92
CA LYS A 9 3.89 10.00 -1.91
C LYS A 9 3.57 9.51 -3.32
N GLY A 10 2.93 10.38 -4.10
CA GLY A 10 2.57 10.10 -5.49
C GLY A 10 1.20 9.43 -5.65
N MET A 11 0.52 9.04 -4.58
CA MET A 11 -0.88 8.62 -4.64
C MET A 11 -1.74 9.80 -5.13
N LYS A 12 -2.64 9.52 -6.08
CA LYS A 12 -3.52 10.53 -6.69
C LYS A 12 -4.98 10.26 -6.38
N ASP A 13 -5.39 8.99 -6.40
CA ASP A 13 -6.75 8.58 -6.06
C ASP A 13 -6.72 7.15 -5.51
N CYS A 14 -7.63 6.85 -4.58
CA CYS A 14 -7.80 5.53 -4.01
C CYS A 14 -9.23 5.38 -3.51
N ARG A 15 -10.00 4.50 -4.14
CA ARG A 15 -11.44 4.35 -3.87
C ARG A 15 -11.87 2.89 -3.92
N TRP A 16 -12.73 2.51 -2.99
CA TRP A 16 -13.43 1.23 -3.06
C TRP A 16 -14.33 1.18 -4.29
N THR A 17 -14.41 0.01 -4.91
CA THR A 17 -15.35 -0.29 -5.99
C THR A 17 -16.42 -1.29 -5.56
N SER A 18 -16.21 -1.96 -4.42
CA SER A 18 -17.25 -2.72 -3.71
C SER A 18 -17.93 -1.89 -2.64
N GLU A 19 -19.16 -2.29 -2.28
CA GLU A 19 -19.93 -1.73 -1.18
C GLU A 19 -19.49 -2.31 0.18
N ASP A 20 -19.87 -1.64 1.26
CA ASP A 20 -19.67 -2.13 2.63
C ASP A 20 -20.57 -3.36 2.93
N PRO A 21 -20.14 -4.24 3.86
CA PRO A 21 -18.91 -4.18 4.64
C PRO A 21 -17.68 -4.66 3.85
N ILE A 22 -16.55 -3.96 4.01
CA ILE A 22 -15.27 -4.40 3.44
C ILE A 22 -14.80 -5.71 4.06
N GLY A 23 -14.47 -6.68 3.20
CA GLY A 23 -14.03 -8.02 3.57
C GLY A 23 -13.22 -8.70 2.47
N VAL A 24 -13.02 -10.01 2.60
CA VAL A 24 -12.43 -10.82 1.52
C VAL A 24 -13.32 -10.74 0.28
N GLY A 25 -12.71 -10.55 -0.89
CA GLY A 25 -13.39 -10.35 -2.16
C GLY A 25 -13.72 -8.89 -2.49
N SER A 26 -13.64 -7.97 -1.51
CA SER A 26 -13.84 -6.53 -1.79
C SER A 26 -12.74 -5.99 -2.71
N THR A 27 -13.12 -5.11 -3.63
CA THR A 27 -12.23 -4.55 -4.65
C THR A 27 -12.10 -3.04 -4.54
N TYR A 28 -10.97 -2.53 -4.99
CA TYR A 28 -10.73 -1.09 -5.06
C TYR A 28 -9.79 -0.72 -6.20
N ASP A 29 -9.87 0.53 -6.63
CA ASP A 29 -8.96 1.11 -7.61
C ASP A 29 -8.04 2.14 -6.95
N GLN A 30 -6.80 2.21 -7.45
CA GLN A 30 -5.90 3.30 -7.13
C GLN A 30 -5.23 3.87 -8.38
N THR A 31 -4.96 5.16 -8.34
CA THR A 31 -4.05 5.83 -9.27
C THR A 31 -2.88 6.41 -8.49
N ALA A 32 -1.65 6.08 -8.90
CA ALA A 32 -0.42 6.64 -8.36
C ALA A 32 0.48 7.17 -9.47
N SER A 33 1.49 7.97 -9.09
CA SER A 33 2.59 8.38 -9.95
C SER A 33 3.90 7.92 -9.34
N PHE A 34 4.67 7.15 -10.10
CA PHE A 34 5.98 6.63 -9.69
C PHE A 34 6.97 6.79 -10.83
N LEU A 35 8.15 7.35 -10.54
CA LEU A 35 9.17 7.68 -11.55
C LEU A 35 8.61 8.49 -12.74
N GLY A 36 7.70 9.42 -12.46
CA GLY A 36 7.05 10.26 -13.48
C GLY A 36 6.01 9.52 -14.33
N ARG A 37 5.73 8.24 -14.08
CA ARG A 37 4.74 7.45 -14.80
C ARG A 37 3.48 7.27 -13.98
N ARG A 38 2.32 7.43 -14.62
CA ARG A 38 1.01 7.12 -14.03
C ARG A 38 0.85 5.60 -13.97
N ILE A 39 0.52 5.10 -12.78
CA ILE A 39 0.22 3.69 -12.51
C ILE A 39 -1.23 3.61 -12.06
N VAL A 40 -2.04 2.89 -12.82
CA VAL A 40 -3.42 2.55 -12.46
C VAL A 40 -3.44 1.08 -12.08
N THR A 41 -3.96 0.78 -10.90
CA THR A 41 -4.01 -0.58 -10.38
C THR A 41 -5.35 -0.84 -9.71
N SER A 42 -5.97 -1.96 -10.07
CA SER A 42 -7.12 -2.52 -9.36
C SER A 42 -6.64 -3.64 -8.44
N PHE A 43 -7.23 -3.71 -7.25
CA PHE A 43 -6.89 -4.67 -6.21
C PHE A 43 -8.13 -5.39 -5.69
N GLU A 44 -7.91 -6.59 -5.16
CA GLU A 44 -8.86 -7.39 -4.40
C GLU A 44 -8.28 -7.71 -3.02
N VAL A 45 -9.12 -7.68 -1.99
CA VAL A 45 -8.80 -8.12 -0.64
C VAL A 45 -8.88 -9.64 -0.58
N ILE A 46 -7.77 -10.30 -0.23
CA ILE A 46 -7.66 -11.76 -0.18
C ILE A 46 -7.53 -12.31 1.24
N GLU A 47 -7.15 -11.48 2.22
CA GLU A 47 -7.24 -11.80 3.65
C GLU A 47 -7.67 -10.53 4.41
N HIS A 48 -8.61 -10.66 5.35
CA HIS A 48 -9.08 -9.54 6.17
C HIS A 48 -9.36 -10.00 7.60
N ASP A 49 -8.58 -9.49 8.56
CA ASP A 49 -8.75 -9.67 10.01
C ASP A 49 -8.61 -8.28 10.66
N ALA A 50 -9.68 -7.50 10.62
CA ALA A 50 -9.65 -6.11 11.08
C ALA A 50 -9.54 -6.04 12.62
N PRO A 51 -8.73 -5.11 13.18
CA PRO A 51 -7.84 -4.15 12.51
C PRO A 51 -6.39 -4.67 12.31
N ARG A 52 -6.15 -5.96 12.56
CA ARG A 52 -4.81 -6.54 12.74
C ARG A 52 -4.10 -6.84 11.44
N ARG A 53 -4.82 -7.25 10.39
CA ARG A 53 -4.21 -7.72 9.15
C ARG A 53 -5.11 -7.50 7.95
N ILE A 54 -4.49 -7.09 6.85
CA ILE A 54 -5.11 -7.11 5.52
C ILE A 54 -4.09 -7.57 4.48
N ARG A 55 -4.50 -8.45 3.59
CA ARG A 55 -3.73 -8.83 2.40
C ARG A 55 -4.53 -8.51 1.16
N ILE A 56 -3.89 -7.86 0.21
CA ILE A 56 -4.47 -7.39 -1.05
C ILE A 56 -3.60 -7.87 -2.21
N ARG A 57 -4.23 -8.17 -3.34
CA ARG A 57 -3.55 -8.56 -4.57
C ARG A 57 -4.06 -7.73 -5.73
N SER A 58 -3.17 -7.30 -6.61
CA SER A 58 -3.57 -6.61 -7.83
C SER A 58 -4.31 -7.57 -8.76
N THR A 59 -5.50 -7.20 -9.21
CA THR A 59 -6.27 -7.92 -10.24
C THR A 59 -5.97 -7.37 -11.64
N ALA A 60 -5.61 -6.09 -11.74
CA ALA A 60 -5.15 -5.46 -12.97
C ALA A 60 -4.04 -4.44 -12.68
N SER A 61 -2.85 -4.64 -13.25
CA SER A 61 -1.71 -3.72 -13.10
C SER A 61 -0.66 -3.95 -14.18
N THR A 62 0.22 -2.97 -14.40
CA THR A 62 1.46 -3.15 -15.16
C THR A 62 2.41 -4.14 -14.47
N PHE A 63 2.36 -4.25 -13.15
CA PHE A 63 3.18 -5.17 -12.36
C PHE A 63 2.32 -5.86 -11.30
N PRO A 64 2.25 -7.20 -11.26
CA PRO A 64 1.52 -7.91 -10.22
C PRO A 64 2.07 -7.55 -8.83
N LEU A 65 1.17 -7.19 -7.91
CA LEU A 65 1.47 -6.85 -6.52
C LEU A 65 0.68 -7.74 -5.57
N ASP A 66 1.33 -8.19 -4.50
CA ASP A 66 0.73 -8.87 -3.36
C ASP A 66 1.26 -8.20 -2.09
N ILE A 67 0.38 -7.49 -1.39
CA ILE A 67 0.74 -6.64 -0.26
C ILE A 67 0.04 -7.18 0.97
N THR A 68 0.81 -7.48 2.01
CA THR A 68 0.30 -7.76 3.36
C THR A 68 0.64 -6.61 4.28
N ARG A 69 -0.35 -6.10 5.01
CA ARG A 69 -0.15 -5.13 6.09
C ARG A 69 -0.60 -5.77 7.39
N THR A 70 0.22 -5.59 8.42
CA THR A 70 -0.03 -6.12 9.76
C THR A 70 0.13 -5.00 10.78
N VAL A 71 -0.75 -4.97 11.76
CA VAL A 71 -0.69 -4.09 12.92
C VAL A 71 -0.62 -4.94 14.17
N THR A 72 0.46 -4.78 14.93
CA THR A 72 0.69 -5.50 16.18
C THR A 72 0.75 -4.50 17.32
N ALA A 73 -0.08 -4.71 18.36
CA ALA A 73 -0.01 -3.91 19.57
C ALA A 73 1.32 -4.14 20.30
N THR A 74 1.89 -3.08 20.85
CA THR A 74 3.11 -3.12 21.66
C THR A 74 2.86 -2.40 22.99
N THR A 75 3.78 -2.52 23.94
CA THR A 75 3.68 -1.82 25.23
C THR A 75 3.71 -0.30 25.10
N ALA A 76 4.27 0.23 24.00
CA ALA A 76 4.42 1.66 23.76
C ALA A 76 3.55 2.18 22.60
N GLY A 77 2.61 1.38 22.09
CA GLY A 77 1.74 1.77 20.99
C GLY A 77 1.48 0.63 20.00
N SER A 78 1.77 0.85 18.72
CA SER A 78 1.56 -0.14 17.66
C SER A 78 2.77 -0.23 16.73
N ARG A 79 3.05 -1.44 16.26
CA ARG A 79 4.01 -1.71 15.19
C ARG A 79 3.23 -2.02 13.91
N VAL A 80 3.51 -1.26 12.86
CA VAL A 80 2.92 -1.48 11.53
C VAL A 80 3.98 -2.06 10.61
N GLU A 81 3.65 -3.17 9.97
CA GLU A 81 4.52 -3.86 9.01
C GLU A 81 3.84 -3.97 7.65
N ALA A 82 4.62 -3.77 6.59
CA ALA A 82 4.13 -3.86 5.22
C ALA A 82 5.08 -4.74 4.41
N LEU A 83 4.60 -5.92 4.04
CA LEU A 83 5.29 -6.83 3.15
C LEU A 83 4.74 -6.66 1.75
N VAL A 84 5.54 -6.02 0.89
CA VAL A 84 5.20 -5.77 -0.50
C VAL A 84 5.96 -6.76 -1.36
N ARG A 85 5.23 -7.65 -2.03
CA ARG A 85 5.78 -8.57 -3.04
C ARG A 85 5.31 -8.11 -4.41
N GLY A 86 6.22 -8.10 -5.38
CA GLY A 86 5.87 -7.81 -6.76
C GLY A 86 6.98 -8.23 -7.70
N ASP A 87 6.61 -8.52 -8.95
CA ASP A 87 7.56 -8.74 -10.03
C ASP A 87 7.48 -7.56 -11.01
N PRO A 88 8.56 -6.77 -11.18
CA PRO A 88 8.62 -5.71 -12.19
C PRO A 88 8.62 -6.24 -13.64
N GLY A 89 8.37 -7.54 -13.84
CA GLY A 89 8.21 -8.19 -15.13
C GLY A 89 9.54 -8.45 -15.83
N ARG A 90 9.45 -9.04 -17.04
CA ARG A 90 10.60 -9.34 -17.91
C ARG A 90 11.25 -8.07 -18.49
N PHE A 91 10.53 -6.95 -18.55
CA PHE A 91 10.98 -5.69 -19.17
C PHE A 91 12.05 -4.93 -18.38
N ALA A 92 12.17 -5.17 -17.08
CA ALA A 92 13.15 -4.48 -16.22
C ALA A 92 14.16 -5.45 -15.60
N MET A 93 14.36 -6.65 -16.19
CA MET A 93 15.18 -7.72 -15.59
C MET A 93 16.57 -7.24 -15.12
N PHE A 94 17.23 -6.40 -15.91
CA PHE A 94 18.55 -5.84 -15.57
C PHE A 94 18.54 -4.73 -14.53
N LEU A 95 17.40 -4.06 -14.33
CA LEU A 95 17.24 -2.97 -13.36
C LEU A 95 16.52 -3.40 -12.07
N ARG A 96 16.23 -4.70 -11.91
CA ARG A 96 15.47 -5.27 -10.78
C ARG A 96 15.97 -4.78 -9.41
N PRO A 97 17.27 -4.86 -9.07
CA PRO A 97 17.74 -4.43 -7.75
C PRO A 97 17.57 -2.94 -7.51
N LEU A 98 17.81 -2.12 -8.54
CA LEU A 98 17.64 -0.67 -8.46
C LEU A 98 16.17 -0.30 -8.26
N VAL A 99 15.26 -0.91 -9.04
CA VAL A 99 13.81 -0.70 -8.91
C VAL A 99 13.34 -1.12 -7.52
N GLN A 100 13.77 -2.29 -7.04
CA GLN A 100 13.43 -2.77 -5.70
C GLN A 100 13.90 -1.80 -4.60
N ALA A 101 15.12 -1.27 -4.70
CA ALA A 101 15.64 -0.28 -3.76
C ALA A 101 14.83 1.03 -3.78
N MET A 102 14.43 1.51 -4.97
CA MET A 102 13.59 2.69 -5.11
C MET A 102 12.19 2.49 -4.51
N VAL A 103 11.55 1.35 -4.78
CA VAL A 103 10.25 0.98 -4.20
C VAL A 103 10.35 0.90 -2.68
N ALA A 104 11.36 0.18 -2.15
CA ALA A 104 11.58 0.05 -0.72
C ALA A 104 11.79 1.42 -0.05
N ARG A 105 12.57 2.32 -0.66
CA ARG A 105 12.76 3.69 -0.17
C ARG A 105 11.44 4.48 -0.17
N SER A 106 10.63 4.36 -1.22
CA SER A 106 9.33 5.03 -1.31
C SER A 106 8.40 4.56 -0.19
N VAL A 107 8.22 3.24 -0.05
CA VAL A 107 7.35 2.63 0.98
C VAL A 107 7.79 3.04 2.39
N ARG A 108 9.10 2.99 2.69
CA ARG A 108 9.61 3.46 4.00
C ARG A 108 9.31 4.93 4.25
N GLY A 109 9.41 5.78 3.23
CA GLY A 109 9.08 7.19 3.32
C GLY A 109 7.60 7.44 3.61
N ASP A 110 6.72 6.65 3.00
CA ASP A 110 5.28 6.74 3.20
C ASP A 110 4.89 6.34 4.63
N TYR A 111 5.40 5.21 5.13
CA TYR A 111 5.12 4.80 6.52
C TYR A 111 5.72 5.74 7.57
N ARG A 112 6.84 6.40 7.27
CA ARG A 112 7.38 7.44 8.16
C ARG A 112 6.42 8.62 8.26
N ARG A 113 5.92 9.12 7.11
CA ARG A 113 4.95 10.21 7.08
C ARG A 113 3.64 9.85 7.78
N LEU A 114 3.16 8.62 7.56
CA LEU A 114 1.97 8.11 8.25
C LEU A 114 2.17 8.11 9.77
N LYS A 115 3.33 7.64 10.25
CA LYS A 115 3.66 7.67 11.69
C LYS A 115 3.65 9.09 12.24
N GLU A 116 4.36 10.02 11.58
CA GLU A 116 4.41 11.43 11.99
C GLU A 116 3.00 12.05 12.08
N MET A 117 2.15 11.81 11.07
CA MET A 117 0.76 12.29 11.07
C MET A 117 -0.05 11.71 12.24
N LEU A 118 -0.02 10.39 12.44
CA LEU A 118 -0.77 9.74 13.51
C LEU A 118 -0.30 10.17 14.92
N GLU A 119 1.01 10.37 15.10
CA GLU A 119 1.57 10.86 16.36
C GLU A 119 1.21 12.33 16.61
N SER A 120 1.13 13.15 15.56
CA SER A 120 0.68 14.54 15.70
C SER A 120 -0.81 14.66 16.04
N GLU A 121 -1.64 13.75 15.52
CA GLU A 121 -3.09 13.71 15.80
C GLU A 121 -3.39 13.14 17.18
N GLY A 122 -2.64 12.13 17.63
CA GLY A 122 -2.82 11.53 18.96
C GLY A 122 -2.20 12.31 20.11
N ALA A 123 -1.36 13.31 19.82
CA ALA A 123 -0.79 14.22 20.80
C ALA A 123 -1.66 15.48 21.06
N ALA A 124 -2.77 15.62 20.32
CA ALA A 124 -3.78 16.67 20.51
C ALA A 124 -4.95 16.15 21.36
#